data_AF-X6LIU8-F1
#
_entry.id   AF-X6LIU8-F1
#
_cell.length_a   1.000
_cell.length_b   1.000
_cell.length_c   1.000
_cell.angle_alpha   90.00
_cell.angle_beta   90.00
_cell.angle_gamma   90.00
#
_symmetry.space_group_name_H-M   'P 1'
#
loop_
_entity.id
_entity.type
_entity.pdbx_description
1 polymer ?
#
loop_
_entity_poly.entity_id
_entity_poly.type
_entity_poly.pdbx_seq_one_letter_code
_entity_poly.pdbx_strand_id
1 'polypeptide(L)'
;DLLIAIQRVEGNGMNESKSKIYTSILSKLYSELGDMSIAKTQVLKEMVTYGCFLSNLDPCSTEATLLNRCLESILLSGQINENTESWKKWCRQIGQSKGNEINMVVEISTTKVHLATLITTMIHENMGLSKLNNNRRMNELLQKMDQLLATNRSYEHSLHVWFLKQFYMCKGIHWIEMVFTHSAIRRHFPLLGKVNSKNVFRLLSARTLCNSDFNPFIGIYGNKNYRDLLHKNITQNFDLPVSCQMIAESLSLIRLSDHSYLEKQLHNLRTYIQTCNKELANQKIFWQIFTLLTSSPRDTQLFYWKHIKDSLDLIVIRLCFHFMAIIPFMKRNPFRFLFEPDSFLVNTDHNPSSDEHLKIRCLHNHSFVINTSLPKNMTCPWKGCGATIVNVSGNRLFSKLGNAINSKSIWFILKRYYTSPQKIEPCGLRPLISTLLRFLYHLLLLLRNEGAPQDGGKIQELMRQNDKNGISNLLLKKIKQDFKKLLSIALHLWIKDFFEKFETWYPQGLTRGDLAEIFEFERK
;
A
#
# COMPACT_ATOMS: atom_id res chain seq x y z
N ASP A 1 -19.83 26.30 5.98
CA ASP A 1 -20.62 27.08 6.96
C ASP A 1 -21.89 27.68 6.37
N LEU A 2 -21.83 28.43 5.26
CA LEU A 2 -23.03 29.02 4.63
C LEU A 2 -24.09 27.97 4.21
N LEU A 3 -23.70 26.91 3.50
CA LEU A 3 -24.64 25.83 3.10
C LEU A 3 -25.27 25.11 4.29
N ILE A 4 -24.48 24.87 5.35
CA ILE A 4 -24.94 24.25 6.60
C ILE A 4 -25.89 25.19 7.35
N ALA A 5 -25.64 26.50 7.33
CA ALA A 5 -26.52 27.50 7.92
C ALA A 5 -27.86 27.58 7.16
N ILE A 6 -27.83 27.53 5.82
CA ILE A 6 -29.04 27.54 5.00
C ILE A 6 -29.86 26.26 5.23
N GLN A 7 -29.22 25.07 5.21
CA GLN A 7 -29.88 23.80 5.52
C GLN A 7 -30.50 23.77 6.93
N ARG A 8 -29.85 24.40 7.93
CA ARG A 8 -30.39 24.52 9.30
C ARG A 8 -31.60 25.46 9.39
N VAL A 9 -31.63 26.53 8.60
CA VAL A 9 -32.78 27.44 8.52
C VAL A 9 -33.98 26.77 7.83
N GLU A 10 -33.72 25.81 6.94
CA GLU A 10 -34.76 25.13 6.14
C GLU A 10 -35.19 23.76 6.68
N GLY A 11 -34.51 23.23 7.71
CA GLY A 11 -34.75 21.91 8.33
C GLY A 11 -36.13 21.70 8.96
N ASN A 12 -36.98 22.73 9.03
CA ASN A 12 -38.40 22.60 9.37
C ASN A 12 -39.24 22.55 8.09
N GLY A 13 -39.32 21.35 7.50
CA GLY A 13 -40.21 21.00 6.38
C GLY A 13 -40.12 21.95 5.19
N MET A 14 -39.32 21.60 4.19
CA MET A 14 -39.34 22.32 2.92
C MET A 14 -40.71 22.18 2.27
N ASN A 15 -41.52 23.25 2.35
CA ASN A 15 -42.65 23.44 1.45
C ASN A 15 -42.14 23.96 0.10
N GLU A 16 -43.01 23.94 -0.92
CA GLU A 16 -42.64 24.28 -2.29
C GLU A 16 -42.04 25.69 -2.43
N SER A 17 -42.47 26.65 -1.59
CA SER A 17 -41.94 28.01 -1.58
C SER A 17 -40.51 28.10 -1.02
N LYS A 18 -40.20 27.38 0.07
CA LYS A 18 -38.84 27.35 0.64
C LYS A 18 -37.85 26.66 -0.30
N SER A 19 -38.29 25.58 -0.96
CA SER A 19 -37.48 24.90 -1.98
C SER A 19 -37.12 25.81 -3.16
N LYS A 20 -38.06 26.66 -3.62
CA LYS A 20 -37.79 27.66 -4.67
C LYS A 20 -36.77 28.73 -4.24
N ILE A 21 -36.81 29.18 -3.00
CA ILE A 21 -35.85 30.15 -2.45
C ILE A 21 -34.46 29.52 -2.35
N TYR A 22 -34.36 28.32 -1.79
CA TYR A 22 -33.09 27.60 -1.65
C TYR A 22 -32.40 27.38 -3.00
N THR A 23 -33.15 26.88 -3.98
CA THR A 23 -32.63 26.59 -5.32
C THR A 23 -32.19 27.85 -6.07
N SER A 24 -32.85 28.99 -5.83
CA SER A 24 -32.41 30.31 -6.31
C SER A 24 -31.10 30.77 -5.67
N ILE A 25 -30.95 30.61 -4.36
CA ILE A 25 -29.70 30.94 -3.64
C ILE A 25 -28.54 30.09 -4.17
N LEU A 26 -28.73 28.78 -4.34
CA LEU A 26 -27.70 27.89 -4.89
C LEU A 26 -27.27 28.31 -6.29
N SER A 27 -28.22 28.67 -7.16
CA SER A 27 -27.94 29.11 -8.53
C SER A 27 -27.12 30.41 -8.55
N LYS A 28 -27.48 31.37 -7.69
CA LYS A 28 -26.75 32.64 -7.54
C LYS A 28 -25.34 32.43 -6.98
N LEU A 29 -25.19 31.61 -5.95
CA LEU A 29 -23.88 31.25 -5.41
C LEU A 29 -23.01 30.57 -6.47
N TYR A 30 -23.58 29.67 -7.26
CA TYR A 30 -22.84 28.99 -8.32
C TYR A 30 -22.30 29.97 -9.39
N SER A 31 -23.08 30.98 -9.78
CA SER A 31 -22.63 31.99 -10.75
C SER A 31 -21.60 32.96 -10.19
N GLU A 32 -21.61 33.24 -8.88
CA GLU A 32 -20.66 34.15 -8.21
C GLU A 32 -19.28 33.50 -7.93
N LEU A 33 -19.17 32.18 -7.93
CA LEU A 33 -17.95 31.47 -7.52
C LEU A 33 -16.78 31.47 -8.54
N GLY A 34 -16.94 32.07 -9.73
CA GLY A 34 -15.84 32.20 -10.70
C GLY A 34 -15.12 30.88 -11.00
N ASP A 35 -13.79 30.84 -11.00
CA ASP A 35 -13.00 29.62 -11.27
C ASP A 35 -12.67 28.75 -10.03
N MET A 36 -13.32 28.99 -8.89
CA MET A 36 -13.05 28.25 -7.65
C MET A 36 -13.63 26.82 -7.70
N SER A 37 -12.90 25.91 -8.36
CA SER A 37 -13.34 24.54 -8.68
C SER A 37 -13.86 23.72 -7.48
N ILE A 38 -13.23 23.82 -6.30
CA ILE A 38 -13.64 23.07 -5.10
C ILE A 38 -14.98 23.59 -4.56
N ALA A 39 -15.12 24.91 -4.41
CA ALA A 39 -16.36 25.53 -3.94
C ALA A 39 -17.50 25.33 -4.93
N LYS A 40 -17.22 25.48 -6.24
CA LYS A 40 -18.17 25.17 -7.31
C LYS A 40 -18.64 23.71 -7.26
N THR A 41 -17.73 22.76 -7.01
CA THR A 41 -18.11 21.33 -6.89
C THR A 41 -19.06 21.09 -5.73
N GLN A 42 -18.84 21.75 -4.58
CA GLN A 42 -19.71 21.61 -3.41
C GLN A 42 -21.11 22.18 -3.67
N VAL A 43 -21.21 23.37 -4.25
CA VAL A 43 -22.50 23.98 -4.61
C VAL A 43 -23.21 23.16 -5.68
N LEU A 44 -22.48 22.68 -6.70
CA LEU A 44 -23.04 21.81 -7.75
C LEU A 44 -23.61 20.50 -7.18
N LYS A 45 -22.95 19.94 -6.15
CA LYS A 45 -23.41 18.74 -5.45
C LYS A 45 -24.77 18.95 -4.78
N GLU A 46 -24.93 20.07 -4.10
CA GLU A 46 -26.21 20.48 -3.53
C GLU A 46 -27.25 20.70 -4.65
N MET A 47 -26.90 21.43 -5.71
CA MET A 47 -27.83 21.70 -6.81
C MET A 47 -28.37 20.44 -7.49
N VAL A 48 -27.51 19.43 -7.72
CA VAL A 48 -27.91 18.13 -8.28
C VAL A 48 -28.79 17.36 -7.28
N THR A 49 -28.45 17.38 -5.99
CA THR A 49 -29.21 16.68 -4.94
C THR A 49 -30.64 17.21 -4.81
N TYR A 50 -30.82 18.53 -4.99
CA TYR A 50 -32.13 19.19 -4.95
C TYR A 50 -32.78 19.34 -6.33
N GLY A 51 -32.18 18.79 -7.38
CA GLY A 51 -32.74 18.75 -8.72
C GLY A 51 -32.91 20.11 -9.41
N CYS A 52 -32.09 21.12 -9.07
CA CYS A 52 -32.22 22.49 -9.58
C CYS A 52 -31.17 22.91 -10.60
N PHE A 53 -30.30 21.99 -11.02
CA PHE A 53 -29.32 22.27 -12.05
C PHE A 53 -29.93 22.14 -13.45
N LEU A 54 -30.14 23.28 -14.11
CA LEU A 54 -30.73 23.41 -15.45
C LEU A 54 -29.91 24.43 -16.25
N SER A 55 -28.78 24.01 -16.82
CA SER A 55 -27.99 24.86 -17.72
C SER A 55 -27.72 24.11 -19.02
N ASN A 56 -27.67 24.82 -20.14
CA ASN A 56 -27.20 24.25 -21.40
C ASN A 56 -25.70 23.95 -21.24
N LEU A 57 -25.31 22.67 -21.32
CA LEU A 57 -23.91 22.26 -21.20
C LEU A 57 -23.36 21.82 -22.53
N ASP A 58 -22.21 22.38 -22.88
CA ASP A 58 -21.29 21.74 -23.81
C ASP A 58 -20.66 20.52 -23.10
N PRO A 59 -20.76 19.29 -23.65
CA PRO A 59 -20.16 18.08 -23.08
C PRO A 59 -18.65 18.18 -22.89
N CYS A 60 -17.97 19.04 -23.65
CA CYS A 60 -16.54 19.26 -23.59
C CYS A 60 -16.13 20.39 -22.63
N SER A 61 -17.09 21.02 -21.93
CA SER A 61 -16.83 22.11 -20.99
C SER A 61 -16.21 21.64 -19.67
N THR A 62 -15.58 22.59 -18.96
CA THR A 62 -15.09 22.37 -17.59
C THR A 62 -16.26 22.07 -16.64
N GLU A 63 -17.41 22.72 -16.84
CA GLU A 63 -18.66 22.51 -16.12
C GLU A 63 -19.18 21.08 -16.28
N ALA A 64 -19.16 20.52 -17.50
CA ALA A 64 -19.56 19.12 -17.73
C ALA A 64 -18.63 18.13 -17.02
N THR A 65 -17.32 18.42 -16.99
CA THR A 65 -16.35 17.61 -16.25
C THR A 65 -16.59 17.67 -14.74
N LEU A 66 -16.90 18.85 -14.20
CA LEU A 66 -17.23 19.04 -12.78
C LEU A 66 -18.53 18.32 -12.42
N LEU A 67 -19.56 18.42 -13.27
CA LEU A 67 -20.82 17.71 -13.11
C LEU A 67 -20.62 16.19 -13.12
N ASN A 68 -19.85 15.66 -14.06
CA ASN A 68 -19.52 14.24 -14.11
C ASN A 68 -18.85 13.75 -12.81
N ARG A 69 -17.83 14.47 -12.31
CA ARG A 69 -17.18 14.12 -11.03
C ARG A 69 -18.13 14.20 -9.83
N CYS A 70 -19.00 15.20 -9.84
CA CYS A 70 -20.01 15.39 -8.80
C CYS A 70 -21.00 14.23 -8.76
N LEU A 71 -21.54 13.84 -9.92
CA LEU A 71 -22.45 12.72 -10.08
C LEU A 71 -21.78 11.41 -9.66
N GLU A 72 -20.54 11.16 -10.11
CA GLU A 72 -19.75 9.99 -9.67
C GLU A 72 -19.65 9.93 -8.14
N SER A 73 -19.33 11.04 -7.47
CA SER A 73 -19.23 11.10 -6.01
C SER A 73 -20.57 10.83 -5.32
N ILE A 74 -21.66 11.46 -5.77
CA ILE A 74 -22.99 11.29 -5.18
C ILE A 74 -23.44 9.83 -5.31
N LEU A 75 -23.36 9.27 -6.52
CA LEU A 75 -23.81 7.90 -6.82
C LEU A 75 -22.96 6.86 -6.08
N LEU A 76 -21.63 7.00 -6.06
CA LEU A 76 -20.75 6.08 -5.31
C LEU A 76 -21.01 6.10 -3.80
N SER A 77 -21.35 7.27 -3.26
CA SER A 77 -21.63 7.42 -1.82
C SER A 77 -23.02 6.93 -1.40
N GLY A 78 -23.89 6.58 -2.36
CA GLY A 78 -25.28 6.22 -2.10
C GLY A 78 -26.13 7.36 -1.53
N GLN A 79 -25.65 8.61 -1.64
CA GLN A 79 -26.36 9.81 -1.15
C GLN A 79 -27.66 10.05 -1.93
N ILE A 80 -27.73 9.58 -3.16
CA ILE A 80 -28.96 9.49 -3.95
C ILE A 80 -29.17 8.03 -4.31
N ASN A 81 -30.38 7.53 -4.06
CA ASN A 81 -30.81 6.24 -4.56
C ASN A 81 -31.45 6.46 -5.95
N GLU A 82 -30.87 5.87 -6.99
CA GLU A 82 -31.34 5.99 -8.38
C GLU A 82 -32.80 5.55 -8.57
N ASN A 83 -33.36 4.78 -7.63
CA ASN A 83 -34.75 4.35 -7.65
C ASN A 83 -35.74 5.38 -7.10
N THR A 84 -35.26 6.47 -6.48
CA THR A 84 -36.10 7.50 -5.88
C THR A 84 -36.85 8.30 -6.94
N GLU A 85 -38.09 8.69 -6.60
CA GLU A 85 -38.94 9.46 -7.50
C GLU A 85 -38.35 10.84 -7.81
N SER A 86 -37.62 11.44 -6.86
CA SER A 86 -36.91 12.71 -7.05
C SER A 86 -35.81 12.62 -8.10
N TRP A 87 -34.97 11.57 -8.05
CA TRP A 87 -33.94 11.32 -9.05
C TRP A 87 -34.55 11.03 -10.43
N LYS A 88 -35.55 10.13 -10.50
CA LYS A 88 -36.25 9.82 -11.75
C LYS A 88 -36.95 11.04 -12.34
N LYS A 89 -37.50 11.92 -11.50
CA LYS A 89 -38.11 13.18 -11.94
C LYS A 89 -37.05 14.13 -12.51
N TRP A 90 -35.91 14.28 -11.83
CA TRP A 90 -34.80 15.11 -12.31
C TRP A 90 -34.24 14.60 -13.65
N CYS A 91 -33.97 13.30 -13.77
CA CYS A 91 -33.53 12.68 -15.03
C CYS A 91 -34.57 12.86 -16.15
N ARG A 92 -35.88 12.77 -15.86
CA ARG A 92 -36.93 13.05 -16.86
C ARG A 92 -36.96 14.52 -17.29
N GLN A 93 -36.78 15.45 -16.35
CA GLN A 93 -36.73 16.88 -16.63
C GLN A 93 -35.53 17.25 -17.51
N ILE A 94 -34.38 16.64 -17.24
CA ILE A 94 -33.19 16.78 -18.09
C ILE A 94 -33.45 16.14 -19.46
N GLY A 95 -34.06 14.95 -19.48
CA GLY A 95 -34.54 14.24 -20.67
C GLY A 95 -35.37 15.09 -21.64
N GLN A 96 -36.14 16.04 -21.10
CA GLN A 96 -37.07 16.89 -21.86
C GLN A 96 -36.48 18.27 -22.24
N SER A 97 -35.34 18.66 -21.66
CA SER A 97 -34.66 19.90 -22.02
C SER A 97 -34.04 19.79 -23.43
N LYS A 98 -34.06 20.88 -24.22
CA LYS A 98 -33.46 20.93 -25.56
C LYS A 98 -31.93 20.86 -25.44
N GLY A 99 -31.43 19.63 -25.35
CA GLY A 99 -30.01 19.34 -25.27
C GLY A 99 -29.79 17.92 -24.75
N ASN A 100 -29.39 16.99 -25.61
CA ASN A 100 -29.13 15.60 -25.23
C ASN A 100 -27.84 15.45 -24.39
N GLU A 101 -27.10 16.55 -24.21
CA GLU A 101 -25.75 16.60 -23.67
C GLU A 101 -25.68 16.30 -22.16
N ILE A 102 -26.63 16.79 -21.36
CA ILE A 102 -26.67 16.52 -19.92
C ILE A 102 -27.03 15.06 -19.65
N ASN A 103 -27.97 14.50 -20.42
CA ASN A 103 -28.30 13.07 -20.33
C ASN A 103 -27.08 12.20 -20.59
N MET A 104 -26.24 12.58 -21.57
CA MET A 104 -24.98 11.88 -21.80
C MET A 104 -24.03 11.98 -20.60
N VAL A 105 -23.93 13.14 -19.93
CA VAL A 105 -23.12 13.31 -18.72
C VAL A 105 -23.65 12.43 -17.57
N VAL A 106 -24.96 12.33 -17.40
CA VAL A 106 -25.57 11.43 -16.41
C VAL A 106 -25.27 9.97 -16.74
N GLU A 107 -25.52 9.56 -17.98
CA GLU A 107 -25.33 8.18 -18.45
C GLU A 107 -23.87 7.72 -18.30
N ILE A 108 -22.89 8.56 -18.69
CA ILE A 108 -21.47 8.23 -18.55
C ILE A 108 -21.06 8.18 -17.08
N SER A 109 -21.62 9.05 -16.22
CA SER A 109 -21.35 9.04 -14.78
C SER A 109 -21.85 7.75 -14.14
N THR A 110 -23.11 7.36 -14.40
CA THR A 110 -23.68 6.10 -13.91
C THR A 110 -22.88 4.89 -14.42
N THR A 111 -22.51 4.88 -15.71
CA THR A 111 -21.68 3.81 -16.28
C THR A 111 -20.34 3.68 -15.56
N LYS A 112 -19.66 4.80 -15.31
CA LYS A 112 -18.39 4.81 -14.56
C LYS A 112 -18.56 4.33 -13.12
N VAL A 113 -19.64 4.71 -12.43
CA VAL A 113 -19.89 4.23 -11.05
C VAL A 113 -20.12 2.73 -10.99
N HIS A 114 -20.89 2.18 -11.92
CA HIS A 114 -21.07 0.74 -12.04
C HIS A 114 -19.75 0.02 -12.35
N LEU A 115 -18.97 0.54 -13.30
CA LEU A 115 -17.64 0.02 -13.60
C LEU A 115 -16.71 0.09 -12.38
N ALA A 116 -16.64 1.23 -11.69
CA ALA A 116 -15.82 1.41 -10.50
C ALA A 116 -16.18 0.42 -9.38
N THR A 117 -17.47 0.14 -9.20
CA THR A 117 -17.96 -0.87 -8.26
C THR A 117 -17.47 -2.26 -8.64
N LEU A 118 -17.66 -2.66 -9.91
CA LEU A 118 -17.19 -3.96 -10.41
C LEU A 118 -15.67 -4.11 -10.31
N ILE A 119 -14.91 -3.04 -10.61
CA ILE A 119 -13.45 -3.00 -10.51
C ILE A 119 -13.04 -3.22 -9.05
N THR A 120 -13.67 -2.49 -8.14
CA THR A 120 -13.42 -2.60 -6.69
C THR A 120 -13.70 -4.01 -6.19
N THR A 121 -14.83 -4.62 -6.57
CA THR A 121 -15.15 -6.02 -6.25
C THR A 121 -14.07 -6.97 -6.79
N MET A 122 -13.70 -6.83 -8.06
CA MET A 122 -12.67 -7.66 -8.70
C MET A 122 -11.32 -7.58 -7.97
N ILE A 123 -10.93 -6.38 -7.53
CA ILE A 123 -9.69 -6.15 -6.79
C ILE A 123 -9.72 -6.79 -5.39
N HIS A 124 -10.86 -6.69 -4.70
CA HIS A 124 -11.03 -7.19 -3.33
C HIS A 124 -11.05 -8.72 -3.24
N GLU A 125 -11.57 -9.40 -4.26
CA GLU A 125 -11.64 -10.87 -4.29
C GLU A 125 -10.26 -11.55 -4.39
N ASN A 126 -9.16 -10.77 -4.51
CA ASN A 126 -7.77 -11.23 -4.50
C ASN A 126 -7.53 -12.47 -5.39
N MET A 127 -8.06 -12.40 -6.61
CA MET A 127 -8.06 -13.51 -7.55
C MET A 127 -6.65 -13.78 -8.07
N GLY A 128 -6.13 -14.97 -7.79
CA GLY A 128 -4.82 -15.39 -8.26
C GLY A 128 -4.80 -15.55 -9.77
N LEU A 129 -3.78 -14.99 -10.42
CA LEU A 129 -3.64 -14.98 -11.88
C LEU A 129 -3.51 -16.42 -12.46
N SER A 130 -3.04 -17.36 -11.65
CA SER A 130 -2.93 -18.79 -12.03
C SER A 130 -4.27 -19.49 -12.25
N LYS A 131 -5.39 -18.92 -11.80
CA LYS A 131 -6.73 -19.50 -11.95
C LYS A 131 -7.64 -18.71 -12.90
N LEU A 132 -7.07 -17.81 -13.72
CA LEU A 132 -7.83 -16.90 -14.57
C LEU A 132 -8.90 -17.61 -15.42
N ASN A 133 -8.55 -18.77 -16.01
CA ASN A 133 -9.44 -19.51 -16.91
C ASN A 133 -10.64 -20.17 -16.20
N ASN A 134 -10.46 -20.57 -14.94
CA ASN A 134 -11.44 -21.37 -14.21
C ASN A 134 -12.18 -20.55 -13.15
N ASN A 135 -11.96 -19.24 -13.11
CA ASN A 135 -12.57 -18.37 -12.13
C ASN A 135 -13.91 -17.85 -12.65
N ARG A 136 -14.98 -18.61 -12.38
CA ARG A 136 -16.36 -18.25 -12.75
C ARG A 136 -16.73 -16.83 -12.33
N ARG A 137 -16.35 -16.43 -11.10
CA ARG A 137 -16.67 -15.11 -10.57
C ARG A 137 -15.96 -13.99 -11.33
N MET A 138 -14.69 -14.19 -11.68
CA MET A 138 -13.94 -13.26 -12.52
C MET A 138 -14.61 -13.07 -13.88
N ASN A 139 -15.02 -14.17 -14.51
CA ASN A 139 -15.70 -14.14 -15.80
C ASN A 139 -17.04 -13.40 -15.72
N GLU A 140 -17.82 -13.62 -14.65
CA GLU A 140 -19.08 -12.88 -14.41
C GLU A 140 -18.84 -11.37 -14.28
N LEU A 141 -17.79 -10.96 -13.55
CA LEU A 141 -17.44 -9.54 -13.40
C LEU A 141 -16.96 -8.93 -14.72
N LEU A 142 -16.07 -9.62 -15.45
CA LEU A 142 -15.58 -9.19 -16.75
C LEU A 142 -16.70 -9.09 -17.79
N GLN A 143 -17.65 -10.02 -17.77
CA GLN A 143 -18.82 -9.98 -18.67
C GLN A 143 -19.66 -8.73 -18.44
N LYS A 144 -19.93 -8.37 -17.18
CA LYS A 144 -20.66 -7.15 -16.84
C LYS A 144 -19.90 -5.90 -17.25
N MET A 145 -18.58 -5.89 -17.05
CA MET A 145 -17.73 -4.78 -17.51
C MET A 145 -17.74 -4.65 -19.04
N ASP A 146 -17.60 -5.75 -19.77
CA ASP A 146 -17.61 -5.77 -21.25
C ASP A 146 -18.92 -5.19 -21.79
N GLN A 147 -20.06 -5.57 -21.21
CA GLN A 147 -21.37 -5.02 -21.55
C GLN A 147 -21.46 -3.50 -21.29
N LEU A 148 -21.03 -3.03 -20.12
CA LEU A 148 -21.04 -1.60 -19.78
C LEU A 148 -20.08 -0.77 -20.63
N LEU A 149 -18.96 -1.33 -21.05
CA LEU A 149 -18.00 -0.65 -21.92
C LEU A 149 -18.49 -0.55 -23.38
N ALA A 150 -19.53 -1.30 -23.75
CA ALA A 150 -20.10 -1.30 -25.10
C ALA A 150 -21.32 -0.37 -25.27
N THR A 151 -21.86 0.23 -24.19
CA THR A 151 -23.12 1.00 -24.24
C THR A 151 -22.98 2.37 -24.90
N ASN A 152 -21.83 3.04 -24.79
CA ASN A 152 -21.66 4.44 -25.20
C ASN A 152 -20.71 4.62 -26.39
N ARG A 153 -21.23 4.51 -27.63
CA ARG A 153 -20.41 4.64 -28.86
C ARG A 153 -19.72 6.00 -29.00
N SER A 154 -20.35 7.09 -28.56
CA SER A 154 -19.80 8.45 -28.71
C SER A 154 -18.58 8.74 -27.83
N TYR A 155 -18.44 8.03 -26.70
CA TYR A 155 -17.34 8.21 -25.75
C TYR A 155 -16.56 6.92 -25.48
N GLU A 156 -16.74 5.91 -26.34
CA GLU A 156 -16.20 4.56 -26.19
C GLU A 156 -14.70 4.60 -25.84
N HIS A 157 -13.92 5.33 -26.66
CA HIS A 157 -12.48 5.46 -26.46
C HIS A 157 -12.11 6.07 -25.09
N SER A 158 -12.70 7.22 -24.75
CA SER A 158 -12.42 7.92 -23.48
C SER A 158 -12.83 7.09 -22.27
N LEU A 159 -13.94 6.36 -22.36
CA LEU A 159 -14.41 5.46 -21.31
C LEU A 159 -13.45 4.27 -21.13
N HIS A 160 -12.97 3.66 -22.21
CA HIS A 160 -12.00 2.56 -22.14
C HIS A 160 -10.65 3.04 -21.56
N VAL A 161 -10.18 4.23 -21.93
CA VAL A 161 -8.98 4.84 -21.34
C VAL A 161 -9.19 5.08 -19.84
N TRP A 162 -10.33 5.66 -19.45
CA TRP A 162 -10.67 5.86 -18.05
C TRP A 162 -10.71 4.54 -17.27
N PHE A 163 -11.31 3.50 -17.84
CA PHE A 163 -11.39 2.16 -17.26
C PHE A 163 -10.01 1.56 -17.01
N LEU A 164 -9.12 1.62 -18.01
CA LEU A 164 -7.72 1.18 -17.86
C LEU A 164 -6.96 2.01 -16.82
N LYS A 165 -7.20 3.32 -16.74
CA LYS A 165 -6.61 4.18 -15.70
C LYS A 165 -7.06 3.75 -14.30
N GLN A 166 -8.32 3.35 -14.10
CA GLN A 166 -8.79 2.85 -12.80
C GLN A 166 -8.05 1.57 -12.40
N PHE A 167 -7.93 0.60 -13.31
CA PHE A 167 -7.14 -0.59 -13.03
C PHE A 167 -5.66 -0.28 -12.79
N TYR A 168 -5.11 0.71 -13.49
CA TYR A 168 -3.70 1.08 -13.36
C TYR A 168 -3.43 1.61 -11.97
N MET A 169 -4.31 2.49 -11.48
CA MET A 169 -4.23 3.03 -10.11
C MET A 169 -4.34 1.94 -9.04
N CYS A 170 -5.13 0.89 -9.28
CA CYS A 170 -5.37 -0.15 -8.29
C CYS A 170 -4.40 -1.34 -8.32
N LYS A 171 -3.92 -1.74 -9.51
CA LYS A 171 -3.15 -2.99 -9.73
C LYS A 171 -1.90 -2.80 -10.59
N GLY A 172 -1.72 -1.63 -11.20
CA GLY A 172 -0.60 -1.31 -12.07
C GLY A 172 -0.70 -1.94 -13.47
N ILE A 173 0.16 -1.47 -14.38
CA ILE A 173 0.17 -1.90 -15.78
C ILE A 173 0.46 -3.39 -15.97
N HIS A 174 1.35 -3.96 -15.14
CA HIS A 174 1.73 -5.38 -15.24
C HIS A 174 0.51 -6.30 -15.06
N TRP A 175 -0.35 -5.99 -14.09
CA TRP A 175 -1.57 -6.77 -13.86
C TRP A 175 -2.57 -6.60 -15.00
N ILE A 176 -2.77 -5.37 -15.47
CA ILE A 176 -3.65 -5.04 -16.61
C ILE A 176 -3.26 -5.90 -17.81
N GLU A 177 -1.98 -5.87 -18.17
CA GLU A 177 -1.48 -6.58 -19.33
C GLU A 177 -1.62 -8.09 -19.15
N MET A 178 -1.21 -8.65 -18.01
CA MET A 178 -1.40 -10.08 -17.75
C MET A 178 -2.85 -10.56 -17.87
N VAL A 179 -3.82 -9.76 -17.41
CA VAL A 179 -5.25 -10.14 -17.41
C VAL A 179 -5.90 -9.91 -18.77
N PHE A 180 -5.81 -8.68 -19.29
CA PHE A 180 -6.54 -8.29 -20.49
C PHE A 180 -5.87 -8.74 -21.79
N THR A 181 -4.61 -9.19 -21.75
CA THR A 181 -3.99 -9.90 -22.89
C THR A 181 -4.10 -11.41 -22.79
N HIS A 182 -4.67 -11.96 -21.71
CA HIS A 182 -4.76 -13.40 -21.53
C HIS A 182 -5.61 -14.03 -22.65
N SER A 183 -5.10 -15.09 -23.29
CA SER A 183 -5.71 -15.64 -24.50
C SER A 183 -7.13 -16.17 -24.28
N ALA A 184 -7.43 -16.72 -23.10
CA ALA A 184 -8.79 -17.14 -22.76
C ALA A 184 -9.73 -15.94 -22.58
N ILE A 185 -9.29 -14.88 -21.91
CA ILE A 185 -10.09 -13.68 -21.66
C ILE A 185 -10.40 -12.99 -22.99
N ARG A 186 -9.40 -12.78 -23.85
CA ARG A 186 -9.61 -12.18 -25.19
C ARG A 186 -10.53 -13.00 -26.09
N ARG A 187 -10.57 -14.32 -25.92
CA ARG A 187 -11.52 -15.20 -26.64
C ARG A 187 -12.95 -15.06 -26.13
N HIS A 188 -13.14 -14.93 -24.82
CA HIS A 188 -14.48 -14.85 -24.21
C HIS A 188 -15.09 -13.45 -24.26
N PHE A 189 -14.28 -12.40 -24.31
CA PHE A 189 -14.72 -11.01 -24.25
C PHE A 189 -14.26 -10.24 -25.50
N PRO A 190 -15.12 -10.13 -26.53
CA PRO A 190 -14.75 -9.58 -27.82
C PRO A 190 -14.22 -8.15 -27.76
N LEU A 191 -14.69 -7.29 -26.84
CA LEU A 191 -14.16 -5.93 -26.69
C LEU A 191 -12.66 -5.93 -26.39
N LEU A 192 -12.21 -6.91 -25.58
CA LEU A 192 -10.81 -7.07 -25.18
C LEU A 192 -9.96 -7.75 -26.27
N GLY A 193 -10.59 -8.51 -27.18
CA GLY A 193 -9.94 -9.24 -28.27
C GLY A 193 -10.02 -8.56 -29.65
N LYS A 194 -10.85 -7.52 -29.83
CA LYS A 194 -11.10 -6.86 -31.11
C LYS A 194 -9.82 -6.28 -31.72
N VAL A 195 -9.56 -6.62 -32.98
CA VAL A 195 -8.38 -6.19 -33.76
C VAL A 195 -8.52 -4.77 -34.33
N ASN A 196 -9.65 -4.07 -34.08
CA ASN A 196 -9.86 -2.71 -34.57
C ASN A 196 -8.73 -1.76 -34.10
N SER A 197 -8.16 -0.96 -35.01
CA SER A 197 -7.09 0.01 -34.73
C SER A 197 -7.49 1.08 -33.70
N LYS A 198 -8.79 1.32 -33.50
CA LYS A 198 -9.31 2.24 -32.47
C LYS A 198 -9.44 1.61 -31.07
N ASN A 199 -9.23 0.30 -30.93
CA ASN A 199 -9.36 -0.41 -29.67
C ASN A 199 -8.13 -0.18 -28.77
N VAL A 200 -8.31 0.51 -27.64
CA VAL A 200 -7.22 0.80 -26.69
C VAL A 200 -6.65 -0.46 -26.04
N PHE A 201 -7.45 -1.52 -25.89
CA PHE A 201 -6.98 -2.79 -25.31
C PHE A 201 -5.98 -3.52 -26.22
N ARG A 202 -5.93 -3.18 -27.51
CA ARG A 202 -4.93 -3.72 -28.46
C ARG A 202 -3.53 -3.17 -28.20
N LEU A 203 -3.42 -1.98 -27.60
CA LEU A 203 -2.13 -1.37 -27.24
C LEU A 203 -1.44 -2.07 -26.06
N LEU A 204 -2.16 -2.94 -25.35
CA LEU A 204 -1.62 -3.73 -24.26
C LEU A 204 -0.71 -4.85 -24.80
N SER A 205 0.50 -4.92 -24.26
CA SER A 205 1.50 -5.93 -24.61
C SER A 205 1.29 -7.18 -23.76
N ALA A 206 1.39 -8.35 -24.38
CA ALA A 206 1.22 -9.59 -23.63
C ALA A 206 2.37 -9.81 -22.64
N ARG A 207 2.04 -10.13 -21.38
CA ARG A 207 3.02 -10.35 -20.32
C ARG A 207 2.82 -11.65 -19.57
N THR A 208 3.92 -12.18 -19.06
CA THR A 208 3.94 -13.25 -18.06
C THR A 208 4.16 -12.63 -16.68
N LEU A 209 4.04 -13.44 -15.62
CA LEU A 209 4.35 -13.02 -14.26
C LEU A 209 5.84 -12.60 -14.13
N CYS A 210 6.73 -13.28 -14.85
CA CYS A 210 8.18 -13.08 -14.83
C CYS A 210 8.68 -12.12 -15.93
N ASN A 211 7.84 -11.70 -16.88
CA ASN A 211 8.21 -10.69 -17.87
C ASN A 211 7.76 -9.29 -17.43
N SER A 212 8.34 -8.81 -16.32
CA SER A 212 7.99 -7.51 -15.75
C SER A 212 9.02 -6.45 -16.14
N ASP A 213 8.79 -5.77 -17.27
CA ASP A 213 9.52 -4.55 -17.67
C ASP A 213 9.42 -3.42 -16.64
N PHE A 214 8.47 -3.50 -15.71
CA PHE A 214 8.43 -2.59 -14.57
C PHE A 214 9.66 -2.83 -13.72
N ASN A 215 10.75 -2.12 -13.99
CA ASN A 215 11.95 -2.10 -13.18
C ASN A 215 11.98 -0.81 -12.36
N PRO A 216 11.62 -0.84 -11.05
CA PRO A 216 11.63 0.37 -10.24
C PRO A 216 13.05 0.94 -10.12
N PHE A 217 14.09 0.12 -10.28
CA PHE A 217 15.48 0.55 -10.20
C PHE A 217 15.89 1.53 -11.29
N ILE A 218 15.25 1.49 -12.47
CA ILE A 218 15.47 2.51 -13.53
C ILE A 218 15.05 3.90 -13.04
N GLY A 219 13.89 4.01 -12.38
CA GLY A 219 13.40 5.28 -11.85
C GLY A 219 14.18 5.77 -10.61
N ILE A 220 14.80 4.84 -9.87
CA ILE A 220 15.56 5.14 -8.65
C ILE A 220 17.01 5.55 -8.95
N TYR A 221 17.67 4.81 -9.84
CA TYR A 221 19.10 4.92 -10.11
C TYR A 221 19.39 5.51 -11.50
N GLY A 222 18.38 5.72 -12.34
CA GLY A 222 18.45 6.49 -13.58
C GLY A 222 19.05 5.77 -14.81
N ASN A 223 19.75 4.64 -14.62
CA ASN A 223 20.41 3.95 -15.72
C ASN A 223 19.50 2.89 -16.37
N LYS A 224 18.93 3.23 -17.53
CA LYS A 224 18.04 2.35 -18.31
C LYS A 224 18.72 1.08 -18.83
N ASN A 225 20.02 1.16 -19.14
CA ASN A 225 20.79 0.06 -19.75
C ASN A 225 21.50 -0.82 -18.71
N TYR A 226 21.38 -0.48 -17.42
CA TYR A 226 22.09 -1.18 -16.34
C TYR A 226 21.68 -2.65 -16.25
N ARG A 227 20.41 -2.95 -16.49
CA ARG A 227 19.88 -4.31 -16.48
C ARG A 227 20.57 -5.18 -17.54
N ASP A 228 20.70 -4.68 -18.77
CA ASP A 228 21.32 -5.42 -19.87
C ASP A 228 22.83 -5.60 -19.64
N LEU A 229 23.48 -4.55 -19.13
CA LEU A 229 24.86 -4.60 -18.71
C LEU A 229 25.08 -5.65 -17.62
N LEU A 230 24.19 -5.72 -16.63
CA LEU A 230 24.25 -6.69 -15.54
C LEU A 230 24.02 -8.12 -16.03
N HIS A 231 23.06 -8.33 -16.94
CA HIS A 231 22.84 -9.62 -17.59
C HIS A 231 24.10 -10.10 -18.33
N LYS A 232 24.77 -9.20 -19.07
CA LYS A 232 26.03 -9.49 -19.75
C LYS A 232 27.14 -9.87 -18.75
N ASN A 233 27.26 -9.14 -17.65
CA ASN A 233 28.26 -9.43 -16.61
C ASN A 233 28.04 -10.81 -15.95
N ILE A 234 26.78 -11.17 -15.64
CA ILE A 234 26.45 -12.48 -15.07
C ILE A 234 26.79 -13.62 -16.06
N THR A 235 26.58 -13.39 -17.36
CA THR A 235 26.80 -14.43 -18.37
C THR A 235 28.25 -14.58 -18.82
N GLN A 236 29.05 -13.52 -18.70
CA GLN A 236 30.44 -13.45 -19.14
C GLN A 236 31.38 -13.28 -17.93
N ASN A 237 31.95 -12.09 -17.76
CA ASN A 237 32.85 -11.71 -16.67
C ASN A 237 32.35 -10.43 -16.00
N PHE A 238 32.64 -10.28 -14.72
CA PHE A 238 32.26 -9.12 -13.92
C PHE A 238 33.29 -8.00 -14.01
N ASP A 239 32.85 -6.82 -14.47
CA ASP A 239 33.62 -5.57 -14.50
C ASP A 239 32.82 -4.40 -13.89
N LEU A 240 31.85 -4.72 -13.02
CA LEU A 240 30.96 -3.74 -12.40
C LEU A 240 31.23 -3.60 -10.90
N PRO A 241 31.42 -2.37 -10.37
CA PRO A 241 31.62 -2.20 -8.94
C PRO A 241 30.44 -2.74 -8.14
N VAL A 242 30.75 -3.47 -7.07
CA VAL A 242 29.74 -4.02 -6.16
C VAL A 242 28.99 -2.88 -5.46
N SER A 243 27.70 -2.79 -5.74
CA SER A 243 26.80 -1.78 -5.20
C SER A 243 25.46 -2.39 -4.76
N CYS A 244 24.69 -1.68 -3.95
CA CYS A 244 23.34 -2.09 -3.59
C CYS A 244 22.44 -2.26 -4.84
N GLN A 245 22.58 -1.39 -5.84
CA GLN A 245 21.88 -1.51 -7.12
C GLN A 245 22.27 -2.82 -7.83
N MET A 246 23.56 -3.14 -7.92
CA MET A 246 24.04 -4.39 -8.53
C MET A 246 23.40 -5.61 -7.86
N ILE A 247 23.40 -5.67 -6.53
CA ILE A 247 22.85 -6.81 -5.78
C ILE A 247 21.33 -6.93 -5.99
N ALA A 248 20.59 -5.82 -5.83
CA ALA A 248 19.13 -5.82 -5.96
C ALA A 248 18.65 -6.17 -7.39
N GLU A 249 19.31 -5.61 -8.41
CA GLU A 249 19.00 -5.89 -9.82
C GLU A 249 19.43 -7.30 -10.22
N SER A 250 20.53 -7.83 -9.67
CA SER A 250 20.95 -9.22 -9.92
C SER A 250 19.90 -10.20 -9.42
N LEU A 251 19.43 -10.01 -8.18
CA LEU A 251 18.37 -10.85 -7.60
C LEU A 251 17.08 -10.77 -8.42
N SER A 252 16.72 -9.56 -8.87
CA SER A 252 15.54 -9.36 -9.73
C SER A 252 15.69 -10.04 -11.08
N LEU A 253 16.86 -9.97 -11.72
CA LEU A 253 17.15 -10.69 -12.95
C LEU A 253 17.08 -12.21 -12.74
N ILE A 254 17.71 -12.73 -11.69
CA ILE A 254 17.80 -14.17 -11.45
C ILE A 254 16.43 -14.78 -11.11
N ARG A 255 15.58 -14.05 -10.37
CA ARG A 255 14.31 -14.59 -9.84
C ARG A 255 13.05 -14.12 -10.55
N LEU A 256 13.08 -12.96 -11.19
CA LEU A 256 11.89 -12.30 -11.74
C LEU A 256 12.03 -11.99 -13.24
N SER A 257 13.00 -12.57 -13.93
CA SER A 257 13.09 -12.48 -15.38
C SER A 257 13.00 -13.87 -16.00
N ASP A 258 12.71 -13.91 -17.31
CA ASP A 258 12.67 -15.17 -18.07
C ASP A 258 14.07 -15.70 -18.42
N HIS A 259 15.14 -15.05 -17.95
CA HIS A 259 16.51 -15.54 -18.15
C HIS A 259 16.78 -16.78 -17.27
N SER A 260 17.44 -17.77 -17.86
CA SER A 260 18.03 -18.87 -17.11
C SER A 260 19.54 -18.70 -17.05
N TYR A 261 20.09 -18.86 -15.84
CA TYR A 261 21.53 -18.77 -15.60
C TYR A 261 22.06 -20.13 -15.16
N LEU A 262 23.26 -20.48 -15.61
CA LEU A 262 23.96 -21.69 -15.22
C LEU A 262 24.50 -21.53 -13.79
N GLU A 263 24.58 -22.62 -13.01
CA GLU A 263 25.12 -22.56 -11.65
C GLU A 263 26.56 -22.02 -11.63
N LYS A 264 27.38 -22.31 -12.66
CA LYS A 264 28.72 -21.72 -12.81
C LYS A 264 28.69 -20.19 -12.89
N GLN A 265 27.73 -19.61 -13.60
CA GLN A 265 27.57 -18.14 -13.73
C GLN A 265 27.13 -17.54 -12.39
N LEU A 266 26.19 -18.18 -11.70
CA LEU A 266 25.69 -17.74 -10.39
C LEU A 266 26.77 -17.90 -9.30
N HIS A 267 27.59 -18.94 -9.37
CA HIS A 267 28.74 -19.13 -8.52
C HIS A 267 29.78 -18.01 -8.72
N ASN A 268 30.10 -17.68 -9.98
CA ASN A 268 31.00 -16.57 -10.30
C ASN A 268 30.49 -15.24 -9.73
N LEU A 269 29.17 -14.97 -9.79
CA LEU A 269 28.56 -13.79 -9.17
C LEU A 269 28.81 -13.75 -7.66
N ARG A 270 28.55 -14.85 -6.96
CA ARG A 270 28.77 -14.94 -5.51
C ARG A 270 30.24 -14.69 -5.17
N THR A 271 31.15 -15.36 -5.86
CA THR A 271 32.61 -15.24 -5.65
C THR A 271 33.11 -13.83 -5.94
N TYR A 272 32.62 -13.19 -7.00
CA TYR A 272 32.96 -11.80 -7.33
C TYR A 272 32.57 -10.85 -6.20
N ILE A 273 31.31 -10.92 -5.74
CA ILE A 273 30.81 -10.07 -4.66
C ILE A 273 31.58 -10.30 -3.34
N GLN A 274 31.90 -11.56 -3.00
CA GLN A 274 32.72 -11.89 -1.82
C GLN A 274 34.12 -11.31 -1.89
N THR A 275 34.74 -11.35 -3.08
CA THR A 275 36.11 -10.89 -3.28
C THR A 275 36.21 -9.37 -3.22
N CYS A 276 35.24 -8.65 -3.81
CA CYS A 276 35.25 -7.20 -3.89
C CYS A 276 34.83 -6.50 -2.59
N ASN A 277 34.08 -7.16 -1.69
CA ASN A 277 33.61 -6.55 -0.44
C ASN A 277 33.81 -7.48 0.77
N LYS A 278 34.93 -7.30 1.48
CA LYS A 278 35.30 -8.10 2.66
C LYS A 278 34.33 -7.91 3.84
N GLU A 279 33.75 -6.72 4.03
CA GLU A 279 32.77 -6.50 5.11
C GLU A 279 31.49 -7.28 4.83
N LEU A 280 31.03 -7.28 3.58
CA LEU A 280 29.91 -8.07 3.12
C LEU A 280 30.17 -9.57 3.28
N ALA A 281 31.38 -10.04 2.96
CA ALA A 281 31.78 -11.45 3.08
C ALA A 281 31.56 -12.02 4.50
N ASN A 282 31.67 -11.18 5.53
CA ASN A 282 31.50 -11.59 6.93
C ASN A 282 30.03 -11.69 7.38
N GLN A 283 29.06 -11.27 6.54
CA GLN A 283 27.64 -11.27 6.91
C GLN A 283 26.97 -12.61 6.64
N LYS A 284 27.07 -13.54 7.60
CA LYS A 284 26.60 -14.94 7.46
C LYS A 284 25.14 -15.07 6.99
N ILE A 285 24.19 -14.38 7.64
CA ILE A 285 22.76 -14.49 7.30
C ILE A 285 22.48 -13.89 5.92
N PHE A 286 23.14 -12.78 5.57
CA PHE A 286 23.03 -12.19 4.23
C PHE A 286 23.44 -13.21 3.18
N TRP A 287 24.58 -13.88 3.36
CA TRP A 287 25.06 -14.89 2.42
C TRP A 287 24.21 -16.14 2.36
N GLN A 288 23.60 -16.58 3.47
CA GLN A 288 22.64 -17.67 3.45
C GLN A 288 21.45 -17.32 2.55
N ILE A 289 20.85 -16.14 2.76
CA ILE A 289 19.73 -15.67 1.94
C ILE A 289 20.16 -15.45 0.49
N PHE A 290 21.29 -14.77 0.25
CA PHE A 290 21.76 -14.44 -1.10
C PHE A 290 22.13 -15.69 -1.90
N THR A 291 22.82 -16.64 -1.27
CA THR A 291 23.14 -17.94 -1.90
C THR A 291 21.85 -18.66 -2.23
N LEU A 292 20.91 -18.76 -1.29
CA LEU A 292 19.63 -19.40 -1.54
C LEU A 292 18.88 -18.75 -2.71
N LEU A 293 18.81 -17.42 -2.75
CA LEU A 293 18.17 -16.67 -3.83
C LEU A 293 18.94 -16.70 -5.15
N THR A 294 20.21 -17.11 -5.15
CA THR A 294 21.01 -17.25 -6.38
C THR A 294 21.32 -18.70 -6.73
N SER A 295 20.82 -19.69 -5.98
CA SER A 295 20.91 -21.11 -6.36
C SER A 295 19.90 -21.43 -7.46
N SER A 296 20.26 -22.40 -8.31
CA SER A 296 19.39 -22.98 -9.35
C SER A 296 17.90 -23.01 -8.95
N PRO A 297 16.99 -22.45 -9.78
CA PRO A 297 15.56 -22.41 -9.51
C PRO A 297 14.92 -23.78 -9.29
N ARG A 298 15.53 -24.85 -9.82
CA ARG A 298 15.05 -26.23 -9.68
C ARG A 298 15.27 -26.78 -8.27
N ASP A 299 16.28 -26.27 -7.56
CA ASP A 299 16.72 -26.81 -6.27
C ASP A 299 16.17 -26.02 -5.07
N THR A 300 15.58 -24.84 -5.31
CA THR A 300 15.10 -23.98 -4.21
C THR A 300 13.68 -24.38 -3.79
N GLN A 301 13.54 -25.10 -2.67
CA GLN A 301 12.26 -25.39 -1.99
C GLN A 301 11.67 -24.17 -1.25
N LEU A 302 11.76 -22.99 -1.84
CA LEU A 302 11.30 -21.76 -1.23
C LEU A 302 9.76 -21.66 -1.29
N PHE A 303 9.11 -21.75 -0.14
CA PHE A 303 7.65 -21.85 -0.03
C PHE A 303 6.96 -20.57 -0.54
N TYR A 304 7.48 -19.38 -0.19
CA TYR A 304 6.89 -18.13 -0.69
C TYR A 304 7.14 -17.94 -2.19
N TRP A 305 8.36 -18.21 -2.63
CA TRP A 305 8.85 -17.87 -3.96
C TRP A 305 8.29 -18.77 -5.06
N LYS A 306 7.87 -20.01 -4.73
CA LYS A 306 7.13 -20.90 -5.63
C LYS A 306 5.67 -20.48 -5.87
N HIS A 307 5.14 -19.57 -5.05
CA HIS A 307 3.71 -19.25 -5.03
C HIS A 307 3.43 -17.75 -5.25
N ILE A 308 4.15 -17.12 -6.19
CA ILE A 308 3.80 -15.78 -6.68
C ILE A 308 2.41 -15.86 -7.32
N LYS A 309 1.41 -15.23 -6.71
CA LYS A 309 -0.01 -15.34 -7.10
C LYS A 309 -0.50 -14.12 -7.86
N ASP A 310 0.10 -12.96 -7.62
CA ASP A 310 -0.32 -11.68 -8.19
C ASP A 310 0.87 -10.72 -8.43
N SER A 311 0.59 -9.56 -9.03
CA SER A 311 1.59 -8.51 -9.28
C SER A 311 2.10 -7.83 -8.00
N LEU A 312 1.35 -7.90 -6.90
CA LEU A 312 1.77 -7.34 -5.61
C LEU A 312 2.88 -8.18 -4.99
N ASP A 313 2.85 -9.51 -5.16
CA ASP A 313 3.93 -10.38 -4.74
C ASP A 313 5.26 -9.99 -5.42
N LEU A 314 5.24 -9.67 -6.72
CA LEU A 314 6.44 -9.18 -7.42
C LEU A 314 6.97 -7.87 -6.86
N ILE A 315 6.08 -6.95 -6.47
CA ILE A 315 6.45 -5.67 -5.85
C ILE A 315 7.10 -5.92 -4.48
N VAL A 316 6.48 -6.77 -3.65
CA VAL A 316 6.99 -7.13 -2.32
C VAL A 316 8.37 -7.76 -2.44
N ILE A 317 8.54 -8.69 -3.38
CA ILE A 317 9.82 -9.33 -3.66
C ILE A 317 10.90 -8.29 -4.01
N ARG A 318 10.61 -7.35 -4.90
CA ARG A 318 11.59 -6.33 -5.31
C ARG A 318 11.95 -5.41 -4.15
N LEU A 319 10.99 -5.10 -3.28
CA LEU A 319 11.24 -4.35 -2.05
C LEU A 319 12.13 -5.16 -1.08
N CYS A 320 11.90 -6.46 -0.93
CA CYS A 320 12.79 -7.36 -0.20
C CYS A 320 14.22 -7.31 -0.76
N PHE A 321 14.39 -7.48 -2.08
CA PHE A 321 15.70 -7.43 -2.73
C PHE A 321 16.37 -6.08 -2.56
N HIS A 322 15.64 -4.98 -2.74
CA HIS A 322 16.19 -3.64 -2.60
C HIS A 322 16.68 -3.37 -1.18
N PHE A 323 15.84 -3.67 -0.19
CA PHE A 323 16.19 -3.38 1.19
C PHE A 323 17.32 -4.31 1.67
N MET A 324 17.25 -5.60 1.37
CA MET A 324 18.34 -6.56 1.65
C MET A 324 19.67 -6.12 1.03
N ALA A 325 19.64 -5.58 -0.20
CA ALA A 325 20.86 -5.15 -0.88
C ALA A 325 21.51 -3.92 -0.23
N ILE A 326 20.75 -3.10 0.48
CA ILE A 326 21.23 -1.89 1.16
C ILE A 326 21.80 -2.20 2.54
N ILE A 327 21.16 -3.10 3.30
CA ILE A 327 21.53 -3.40 4.69
C ILE A 327 23.03 -3.63 4.90
N PRO A 328 23.75 -4.38 4.04
CA PRO A 328 25.16 -4.61 4.25
C PRO A 328 26.06 -3.39 4.12
N PHE A 329 25.64 -2.39 3.34
CA PHE A 329 26.37 -1.14 3.15
C PHE A 329 26.05 -0.13 4.24
N MET A 330 24.95 -0.31 4.96
CA MET A 330 24.63 0.51 6.13
C MET A 330 25.55 0.14 7.29
N LYS A 331 26.07 1.17 7.97
CA LYS A 331 26.71 0.98 9.28
C LYS A 331 25.74 0.39 10.30
N ARG A 332 26.25 0.03 11.48
CA ARG A 332 25.49 -0.64 12.54
C ARG A 332 24.13 0.04 12.78
N ASN A 333 23.04 -0.71 12.66
CA ASN A 333 21.68 -0.17 12.76
C ASN A 333 20.67 -1.28 13.16
N PRO A 334 19.44 -0.92 13.56
CA PRO A 334 18.49 -1.90 14.11
C PRO A 334 18.04 -2.95 13.10
N PHE A 335 18.05 -2.65 11.80
CA PHE A 335 17.72 -3.62 10.76
C PHE A 335 18.87 -4.58 10.49
N ARG A 336 20.13 -4.12 10.59
CA ARG A 336 21.32 -4.98 10.47
C ARG A 336 21.40 -6.03 11.57
N PHE A 337 20.85 -5.76 12.76
CA PHE A 337 20.72 -6.76 13.83
C PHE A 337 19.87 -7.98 13.44
N LEU A 338 18.97 -7.85 12.46
CA LEU A 338 18.25 -8.99 11.88
C LEU A 338 19.11 -9.86 10.96
N PHE A 339 20.35 -9.48 10.66
CA PHE A 339 21.30 -10.29 9.87
C PHE A 339 22.49 -10.76 10.71
N GLU A 340 22.55 -10.34 11.98
CA GLU A 340 23.53 -10.81 12.94
C GLU A 340 22.94 -12.05 13.67
N PRO A 341 23.65 -13.20 13.66
CA PRO A 341 23.20 -14.39 14.36
C PRO A 341 23.00 -14.13 15.86
N ASP A 342 24.02 -13.58 16.53
CA ASP A 342 24.05 -13.45 17.99
C ASP A 342 22.99 -12.44 18.49
N SER A 343 22.83 -11.31 17.80
CA SER A 343 21.88 -10.25 18.15
C SER A 343 20.41 -10.69 18.03
N PHE A 344 20.10 -11.61 17.11
CA PHE A 344 18.75 -12.16 16.95
C PHE A 344 18.51 -13.40 17.81
N LEU A 345 19.54 -14.16 18.18
CA LEU A 345 19.34 -15.40 18.93
C LEU A 345 19.12 -15.15 20.44
N VAL A 346 19.49 -13.98 20.97
CA VAL A 346 19.38 -13.63 22.39
C VAL A 346 17.98 -13.10 22.73
N ASN A 347 17.10 -13.97 23.24
CA ASN A 347 15.87 -13.59 23.94
C ASN A 347 16.21 -13.44 25.44
N THR A 348 16.62 -12.24 25.88
CA THR A 348 16.75 -11.96 27.32
C THR A 348 15.38 -11.74 27.92
N ASP A 349 14.74 -12.82 28.40
CA ASP A 349 13.67 -12.70 29.39
C ASP A 349 14.28 -12.31 30.74
N HIS A 350 14.65 -11.04 30.90
CA HIS A 350 15.08 -10.51 32.19
C HIS A 350 13.87 -10.13 33.06
N ASN A 351 13.81 -10.70 34.26
CA ASN A 351 12.93 -10.25 35.34
C ASN A 351 13.47 -8.92 35.92
N PRO A 352 12.66 -7.85 36.02
CA PRO A 352 13.11 -6.58 36.59
C PRO A 352 13.07 -6.60 38.12
N SER A 353 14.10 -6.02 38.77
CA SER A 353 14.01 -5.53 40.14
C SER A 353 13.02 -4.36 40.25
N SER A 354 12.38 -4.26 41.41
CA SER A 354 11.40 -3.24 41.76
C SER A 354 12.07 -1.96 42.23
N ASP A 355 12.23 -0.99 41.35
CA ASP A 355 12.21 0.44 41.69
C ASP A 355 12.20 1.24 40.39
N GLU A 356 11.04 1.81 40.01
CA GLU A 356 10.93 3.08 39.29
C GLU A 356 9.47 3.46 38.95
N HIS A 357 9.27 4.77 38.80
CA HIS A 357 8.03 5.53 38.76
C HIS A 357 6.95 5.04 37.77
N LEU A 358 5.72 4.89 38.25
CA LEU A 358 4.55 4.51 37.46
C LEU A 358 4.06 5.69 36.61
N LYS A 359 4.25 5.61 35.28
CA LYS A 359 3.54 6.46 34.31
C LYS A 359 2.12 5.93 34.12
N ILE A 360 1.13 6.71 34.54
CA ILE A 360 -0.29 6.37 34.43
C ILE A 360 -0.95 7.27 33.40
N ARG A 361 -1.95 6.72 32.70
CA ARG A 361 -2.82 7.47 31.80
C ARG A 361 -4.26 7.43 32.26
N CYS A 362 -4.97 8.54 32.11
CA CYS A 362 -6.42 8.56 32.27
C CYS A 362 -7.14 8.08 31.00
N LEU A 363 -8.46 7.91 31.06
CA LEU A 363 -9.33 7.57 29.92
C LEU A 363 -9.24 8.56 28.73
N HIS A 364 -8.84 9.80 29.00
CA HIS A 364 -8.59 10.83 27.98
C HIS A 364 -7.12 10.89 27.52
N ASN A 365 -6.33 9.85 27.82
CA ASN A 365 -4.97 9.64 27.31
C ASN A 365 -3.90 10.63 27.81
N HIS A 366 -4.22 11.37 28.87
CA HIS A 366 -3.31 12.29 29.56
C HIS A 366 -2.27 11.52 30.38
N SER A 367 -0.98 11.80 30.22
CA SER A 367 0.10 11.09 30.91
C SER A 367 0.62 11.89 32.10
N PHE A 368 0.74 11.26 33.28
CA PHE A 368 1.35 11.84 34.47
C PHE A 368 2.06 10.76 35.30
N VAL A 369 2.95 11.17 36.18
CA VAL A 369 3.81 10.30 36.98
C VAL A 369 3.32 10.31 38.43
N ILE A 370 3.17 9.13 39.05
CA ILE A 370 2.91 9.03 40.48
C ILE A 370 4.12 8.37 41.16
N ASN A 371 4.56 8.97 42.27
CA ASN A 371 5.73 8.53 43.03
C ASN A 371 5.41 7.47 44.11
N THR A 372 4.16 7.02 44.23
CA THR A 372 3.68 6.11 45.27
C THR A 372 2.56 5.19 44.76
N SER A 373 2.24 4.14 45.53
CA SER A 373 1.13 3.22 45.26
C SER A 373 -0.21 3.96 45.11
N LEU A 374 -0.99 3.61 44.07
CA LEU A 374 -2.25 4.29 43.74
C LEU A 374 -3.26 4.26 44.92
N PRO A 375 -3.78 5.41 45.38
CA PRO A 375 -5.00 5.45 46.17
C PRO A 375 -6.18 4.91 45.33
N LYS A 376 -7.12 4.20 45.95
CA LYS A 376 -8.20 3.48 45.25
C LYS A 376 -9.15 4.35 44.40
N ASN A 377 -9.10 5.69 44.47
CA ASN A 377 -10.00 6.60 43.73
C ASN A 377 -9.31 7.93 43.40
N MET A 378 -8.44 7.96 42.39
CA MET A 378 -7.77 9.20 41.96
C MET A 378 -8.42 9.77 40.67
N THR A 379 -8.59 11.08 40.62
CA THR A 379 -9.03 11.82 39.43
C THR A 379 -7.83 12.38 38.68
N CYS A 380 -7.94 12.50 37.35
CA CYS A 380 -6.86 13.03 36.52
C CYS A 380 -6.45 14.44 36.97
N PRO A 381 -5.15 14.69 37.25
CA PRO A 381 -4.68 15.98 37.80
C PRO A 381 -4.71 17.13 36.78
N TRP A 382 -5.01 16.87 35.50
CA TRP A 382 -5.10 17.92 34.50
C TRP A 382 -6.42 18.70 34.65
N LYS A 383 -6.31 20.02 34.78
CA LYS A 383 -7.42 20.96 35.02
C LYS A 383 -8.51 20.76 33.96
N GLY A 384 -9.73 20.42 34.39
CA GLY A 384 -10.89 20.20 33.52
C GLY A 384 -11.08 18.76 32.98
N CYS A 385 -10.19 17.81 33.29
CA CYS A 385 -10.32 16.43 32.80
C CYS A 385 -11.39 15.62 33.54
N GLY A 386 -11.44 15.71 34.87
CA GLY A 386 -12.44 15.05 35.73
C GLY A 386 -12.47 13.51 35.72
N ALA A 387 -11.76 12.85 34.81
CA ALA A 387 -11.83 11.41 34.62
C ALA A 387 -11.23 10.62 35.79
N THR A 388 -11.98 9.64 36.29
CA THR A 388 -11.55 8.69 37.31
C THR A 388 -10.54 7.71 36.72
N ILE A 389 -9.43 7.51 37.42
CA ILE A 389 -8.38 6.56 37.03
C ILE A 389 -8.86 5.18 37.47
N VAL A 390 -9.46 4.43 36.53
CA VAL A 390 -9.88 3.05 36.79
C VAL A 390 -8.62 2.21 36.94
N ASN A 391 -8.53 1.52 38.09
CA ASN A 391 -7.48 0.58 38.40
C ASN A 391 -7.44 -0.50 37.31
N VAL A 392 -6.54 -0.38 36.33
CA VAL A 392 -6.25 -1.47 35.39
C VAL A 392 -5.42 -2.48 36.18
N SER A 393 -6.11 -3.28 36.99
CA SER A 393 -5.56 -4.46 37.63
C SER A 393 -4.96 -5.34 36.52
N GLY A 394 -3.64 -5.52 36.58
CA GLY A 394 -2.96 -6.56 35.82
C GLY A 394 -2.31 -6.15 34.50
N ASN A 395 -1.68 -4.97 34.38
CA ASN A 395 -0.65 -4.79 33.33
C ASN A 395 0.76 -5.01 33.89
N ARG A 396 1.13 -6.29 34.03
CA ARG A 396 2.54 -6.78 34.20
C ARG A 396 3.49 -6.34 33.07
N LEU A 397 3.03 -5.57 32.08
CA LEU A 397 3.80 -5.13 30.92
C LEU A 397 4.56 -3.81 31.17
N PHE A 398 4.09 -2.93 32.06
CA PHE A 398 4.72 -1.62 32.25
C PHE A 398 5.77 -1.59 33.37
N SER A 399 5.65 -2.43 34.40
CA SER A 399 6.73 -2.64 35.39
C SER A 399 7.94 -3.37 34.82
N LYS A 400 7.85 -3.92 33.60
CA LYS A 400 8.96 -4.55 32.87
C LYS A 400 9.86 -3.56 32.12
N LEU A 401 9.52 -2.27 32.10
CA LEU A 401 10.17 -1.30 31.21
C LEU A 401 11.44 -0.66 31.81
N GLY A 402 11.58 -0.58 33.13
CA GLY A 402 12.69 0.13 33.80
C GLY A 402 14.07 -0.52 33.57
N ASN A 403 14.15 -1.85 33.55
CA ASN A 403 15.43 -2.56 33.41
C ASN A 403 15.73 -3.11 31.99
N ALA A 404 14.83 -2.89 31.02
CA ALA A 404 15.05 -3.32 29.63
C ALA A 404 15.96 -2.38 28.81
N ILE A 405 16.29 -1.20 29.37
CA ILE A 405 17.11 -0.17 28.70
C ILE A 405 18.51 -0.70 28.36
N ASN A 406 19.03 -1.70 29.09
CA ASN A 406 20.36 -2.28 28.85
C ASN A 406 20.38 -3.54 27.95
N SER A 407 19.24 -3.99 27.41
CA SER A 407 19.24 -5.19 26.56
C SER A 407 19.54 -4.84 25.10
N LYS A 408 20.61 -5.40 24.53
CA LYS A 408 21.01 -5.27 23.11
C LYS A 408 20.10 -6.07 22.15
N SER A 409 18.91 -6.48 22.59
CA SER A 409 18.10 -7.46 21.84
C SER A 409 17.08 -6.78 20.92
N ILE A 410 17.23 -7.02 19.62
CA ILE A 410 16.26 -6.61 18.57
C ILE A 410 14.85 -7.15 18.84
N TRP A 411 14.72 -8.21 19.64
CA TRP A 411 13.44 -8.80 20.04
C TRP A 411 12.52 -7.82 20.73
N PHE A 412 13.04 -6.86 21.50
CA PHE A 412 12.18 -5.88 22.15
C PHE A 412 11.46 -5.01 21.12
N ILE A 413 12.19 -4.55 20.09
CA ILE A 413 11.61 -3.76 18.99
C ILE A 413 10.57 -4.59 18.25
N LEU A 414 10.85 -5.85 17.98
CA LEU A 414 9.93 -6.69 17.21
C LEU A 414 8.69 -7.08 18.04
N LYS A 415 8.85 -7.45 19.31
CA LYS A 415 7.75 -7.86 20.21
C LYS A 415 6.65 -6.79 20.23
N ARG A 416 6.99 -5.50 20.22
CA ARG A 416 5.99 -4.40 20.24
C ARG A 416 4.98 -4.44 19.08
N TYR A 417 5.36 -5.01 17.93
CA TYR A 417 4.47 -5.15 16.77
C TYR A 417 3.53 -6.35 16.86
N TYR A 418 3.82 -7.31 17.76
CA TYR A 418 3.09 -8.57 17.90
C TYR A 418 2.47 -8.78 19.29
N THR A 419 2.77 -7.94 20.28
CA THR A 419 2.18 -8.00 21.63
C THR A 419 0.88 -7.20 21.74
N SER A 420 -0.10 -7.77 22.44
CA SER A 420 -1.37 -7.11 22.80
C SER A 420 -1.23 -6.29 24.09
N PRO A 421 -1.91 -5.14 24.25
CA PRO A 421 -2.74 -4.48 23.23
C PRO A 421 -1.89 -3.95 22.06
N GLN A 422 -2.41 -4.01 20.83
CA GLN A 422 -1.79 -3.53 19.57
C GLN A 422 -1.45 -2.02 19.55
N LYS A 423 -1.43 -1.34 20.70
CA LYS A 423 -1.33 0.11 20.87
C LYS A 423 -0.13 0.51 21.72
N ILE A 424 1.07 0.12 21.29
CA ILE A 424 2.26 0.90 21.63
C ILE A 424 2.97 1.22 20.31
N GLU A 425 2.30 2.00 19.45
CA GLU A 425 3.07 2.89 18.59
C GLU A 425 3.97 3.73 19.52
N PRO A 426 5.27 3.87 19.22
CA PRO A 426 6.15 4.68 20.04
C PRO A 426 5.51 6.05 20.23
N CYS A 427 5.37 6.48 21.49
CA CYS A 427 4.69 7.72 21.81
C CYS A 427 5.43 8.87 21.11
N GLY A 428 4.82 9.44 20.05
CA GLY A 428 5.40 10.53 19.27
C GLY A 428 5.69 10.21 17.80
N LEU A 429 5.62 8.96 17.34
CA LEU A 429 5.76 8.66 15.90
C LEU A 429 4.45 8.91 15.14
N ARG A 430 4.59 9.47 13.94
CA ARG A 430 3.45 9.59 13.01
C ARG A 430 3.02 8.18 12.55
N PRO A 431 1.71 7.91 12.39
CA PRO A 431 1.21 6.58 12.01
C PRO A 431 1.82 6.02 10.71
N LEU A 432 2.14 6.90 9.76
CA LEU A 432 2.81 6.52 8.51
C LEU A 432 4.22 5.97 8.76
N ILE A 433 5.02 6.65 9.59
CA ILE A 433 6.40 6.23 9.93
C ILE A 433 6.38 4.90 10.67
N SER A 434 5.46 4.73 11.63
CA SER A 434 5.30 3.45 12.32
C SER A 434 4.94 2.32 11.35
N THR A 435 4.06 2.59 10.38
CA THR A 435 3.71 1.62 9.32
C THR A 435 4.93 1.29 8.44
N LEU A 436 5.74 2.27 8.05
CA LEU A 436 6.93 2.07 7.23
C LEU A 436 8.00 1.24 7.96
N LEU A 437 8.32 1.57 9.21
CA LEU A 437 9.28 0.82 10.01
C LEU A 437 8.84 -0.63 10.20
N ARG A 438 7.57 -0.85 10.57
CA ARG A 438 6.98 -2.18 10.69
C ARG A 438 7.06 -2.95 9.37
N PHE A 439 6.74 -2.29 8.26
CA PHE A 439 6.81 -2.86 6.93
C PHE A 439 8.24 -3.34 6.60
N LEU A 440 9.26 -2.52 6.84
CA LEU A 440 10.67 -2.90 6.63
C LEU A 440 11.08 -4.12 7.46
N TYR A 441 10.69 -4.17 8.74
CA TYR A 441 10.94 -5.34 9.58
C TYR A 441 10.27 -6.60 9.04
N HIS A 442 9.02 -6.50 8.56
CA HIS A 442 8.32 -7.62 7.96
C HIS A 442 9.01 -8.15 6.69
N LEU A 443 9.54 -7.27 5.83
CA LEU A 443 10.29 -7.69 4.64
C LEU A 443 11.54 -8.50 5.02
N LEU A 444 12.31 -8.02 6.01
CA LEU A 444 13.53 -8.70 6.45
C LEU A 444 13.23 -10.01 7.18
N LEU A 445 12.19 -10.05 8.02
CA LEU A 445 11.75 -11.28 8.67
C LEU A 445 11.29 -12.33 7.66
N LEU A 446 10.61 -11.92 6.58
CA LEU A 446 10.23 -12.83 5.50
C LEU A 446 11.47 -13.42 4.83
N LEU A 447 12.45 -12.58 4.49
CA LEU A 447 13.72 -13.04 3.91
C LEU A 447 14.49 -13.97 4.85
N ARG A 448 14.59 -13.63 6.13
CA ARG A 448 15.28 -14.45 7.13
C ARG A 448 14.59 -15.79 7.35
N ASN A 449 13.25 -15.81 7.43
CA ASN A 449 12.49 -17.06 7.57
C ASN A 449 12.74 -18.02 6.38
N GLU A 450 12.80 -17.49 5.17
CA GLU A 450 13.04 -18.29 3.96
C GLU A 450 14.53 -18.68 3.80
N GLY A 451 15.47 -17.80 4.13
CA GLY A 451 16.91 -18.00 3.94
C GLY A 451 17.68 -18.63 5.09
N ALA A 452 17.13 -18.57 6.30
CA ALA A 452 17.69 -19.14 7.52
C ALA A 452 16.59 -19.94 8.25
N PRO A 453 16.14 -21.08 7.69
CA PRO A 453 14.99 -21.83 8.20
C PRO A 453 15.16 -22.31 9.65
N GLN A 454 16.39 -22.46 10.13
CA GLN A 454 16.70 -22.73 11.53
C GLN A 454 16.13 -21.67 12.50
N ASP A 455 15.91 -20.44 12.02
CA ASP A 455 15.34 -19.34 12.80
C ASP A 455 13.80 -19.32 12.78
N GLY A 456 13.15 -20.19 12.01
CA GLY A 456 11.70 -20.23 11.85
C GLY A 456 10.95 -20.38 13.17
N GLY A 457 11.38 -21.29 14.04
CA GLY A 457 10.75 -21.48 15.36
C GLY A 457 10.79 -20.22 16.24
N LYS A 458 11.87 -19.43 16.15
CA LYS A 458 12.00 -18.15 16.84
C LYS A 458 11.10 -17.08 16.25
N ILE A 459 11.00 -16.99 14.93
CA ILE A 459 10.07 -16.07 14.28
C ILE A 459 8.62 -16.44 14.64
N GLN A 460 8.31 -17.73 14.76
CA GLN A 460 7.01 -18.20 15.22
C GLN A 460 6.70 -17.74 16.65
N GLU A 461 7.66 -17.91 17.55
CA GLU A 461 7.57 -17.47 18.95
C GLU A 461 7.33 -15.95 19.03
N LEU A 462 8.09 -15.16 18.25
CA LEU A 462 7.94 -13.71 18.15
C LEU A 462 6.52 -13.30 17.77
N MET A 463 5.94 -14.00 16.79
CA MET A 463 4.60 -13.69 16.30
C MET A 463 3.49 -14.20 17.22
N ARG A 464 3.81 -15.05 18.20
CA ARG A 464 2.85 -15.68 19.13
C ARG A 464 1.67 -16.35 18.42
N GLN A 465 1.93 -16.97 17.26
CA GLN A 465 0.89 -17.65 16.48
C GLN A 465 1.24 -19.10 16.22
N ASN A 466 0.31 -19.98 16.60
CA ASN A 466 0.32 -21.41 16.27
C ASN A 466 -0.40 -21.67 14.94
N ASP A 467 -0.17 -20.83 13.93
CA ASP A 467 -0.89 -20.93 12.66
C ASP A 467 -0.43 -22.18 11.89
N LYS A 468 -1.38 -23.04 11.52
CA LYS A 468 -1.13 -24.24 10.71
C LYS A 468 -0.71 -23.89 9.27
N ASN A 469 -0.94 -22.65 8.83
CA ASN A 469 -0.69 -22.19 7.46
C ASN A 469 0.76 -21.73 7.19
N GLY A 470 1.67 -21.81 8.16
CA GLY A 470 3.09 -21.47 8.00
C GLY A 470 3.40 -19.97 8.14
N ILE A 471 4.57 -19.67 8.72
CA ILE A 471 5.03 -18.32 9.11
C ILE A 471 5.10 -17.35 7.92
N SER A 472 5.57 -17.82 6.76
CA SER A 472 5.73 -17.00 5.56
C SER A 472 4.39 -16.43 5.06
N ASN A 473 3.31 -17.21 5.13
CA ASN A 473 1.97 -16.75 4.73
C ASN A 473 1.46 -15.66 5.67
N LEU A 474 1.74 -15.78 6.97
CA LEU A 474 1.38 -14.78 7.96
C LEU A 474 2.15 -13.48 7.75
N LEU A 475 3.47 -13.55 7.59
CA LEU A 475 4.31 -12.39 7.28
C LEU A 475 3.85 -11.71 5.99
N LEU A 476 3.59 -12.49 4.94
CA LEU A 476 3.06 -11.94 3.68
C LEU A 476 1.73 -11.22 3.88
N LYS A 477 0.80 -11.79 4.65
CA LYS A 477 -0.48 -11.14 4.96
C LYS A 477 -0.26 -9.79 5.65
N LYS A 478 0.68 -9.71 6.59
CA LYS A 478 1.05 -8.46 7.27
C LYS A 478 1.70 -7.45 6.31
N ILE A 479 2.64 -7.89 5.48
CA ILE A 479 3.27 -7.06 4.44
C ILE A 479 2.21 -6.48 3.50
N LYS A 480 1.29 -7.31 2.99
CA LYS A 480 0.21 -6.85 2.09
C LYS A 480 -0.73 -5.87 2.80
N GLN A 481 -1.00 -6.04 4.09
CA GLN A 481 -1.81 -5.11 4.88
C GLN A 481 -1.12 -3.75 5.05
N ASP A 482 0.17 -3.74 5.36
CA ASP A 482 0.98 -2.52 5.49
C ASP A 482 1.16 -1.83 4.13
N PHE A 483 1.36 -2.61 3.06
CA PHE A 483 1.52 -2.11 1.70
C PHE A 483 0.28 -1.41 1.15
N LYS A 484 -0.95 -1.85 1.50
CA LYS A 484 -2.20 -1.22 1.01
C LYS A 484 -2.26 0.29 1.23
N LYS A 485 -1.44 0.84 2.13
CA LYS A 485 -1.37 2.26 2.46
C LYS A 485 -0.25 3.00 1.72
N LEU A 486 0.51 2.33 0.85
CA LEU A 486 1.80 2.77 0.34
C LEU A 486 1.92 2.57 -1.18
N LEU A 487 2.70 3.44 -1.84
CA LEU A 487 2.96 3.37 -3.28
C LEU A 487 4.34 2.73 -3.55
N SER A 488 4.42 1.74 -4.45
CA SER A 488 5.64 0.96 -4.71
C SER A 488 6.88 1.81 -5.05
N ILE A 489 6.77 2.71 -6.05
CA ILE A 489 7.91 3.55 -6.47
C ILE A 489 8.34 4.47 -5.33
N ALA A 490 7.38 5.05 -4.61
CA ALA A 490 7.66 5.91 -3.46
C ALA A 490 8.38 5.13 -2.34
N LEU A 491 8.03 3.86 -2.10
CA LEU A 491 8.73 3.03 -1.11
C LEU A 491 10.17 2.73 -1.53
N HIS A 492 10.37 2.42 -2.79
CA HIS A 492 11.68 2.18 -3.35
C HIS A 492 12.58 3.43 -3.26
N LEU A 493 12.08 4.60 -3.64
CA LEU A 493 12.77 5.88 -3.48
C LEU A 493 13.03 6.17 -2.00
N TRP A 494 12.02 6.00 -1.15
CA TRP A 494 12.16 6.21 0.29
C TRP A 494 13.21 5.29 0.92
N ILE A 495 13.33 4.03 0.49
CA ILE A 495 14.38 3.10 0.96
C ILE A 495 15.78 3.62 0.57
N LYS A 496 15.96 4.12 -0.65
CA LYS A 496 17.23 4.72 -1.10
C LYS A 496 17.55 5.99 -0.32
N ASP A 497 16.58 6.89 -0.20
CA ASP A 497 16.75 8.15 0.55
C ASP A 497 17.02 7.87 2.03
N PHE A 498 16.35 6.87 2.60
CA PHE A 498 16.57 6.42 3.98
C PHE A 498 18.01 5.93 4.17
N PHE A 499 18.54 5.15 3.23
CA PHE A 499 19.94 4.72 3.24
C PHE A 499 20.90 5.90 3.23
N GLU A 500 20.76 6.81 2.26
CA GLU A 500 21.63 7.98 2.10
C GLU A 500 21.59 8.90 3.31
N LYS A 501 20.39 9.13 3.86
CA LYS A 501 20.19 9.91 5.08
C LYS A 501 20.76 9.22 6.30
N PHE A 502 20.61 7.90 6.43
CA PHE A 502 21.18 7.15 7.55
C PHE A 502 22.69 7.32 7.62
N GLU A 503 23.40 7.16 6.49
CA GLU A 503 24.86 7.34 6.44
C GLU A 503 25.28 8.78 6.81
N THR A 504 24.44 9.77 6.47
CA THR A 504 24.67 11.17 6.88
C THR A 504 24.40 11.39 8.37
N TRP A 505 23.33 10.78 8.89
CA TRP A 505 22.86 10.95 10.26
C TRP A 505 23.70 10.19 11.29
N TYR A 506 24.25 9.06 10.89
CA TYR A 506 24.96 8.10 11.72
C TYR A 506 26.18 7.58 10.95
N PRO A 507 27.19 8.42 10.64
CA PRO A 507 28.34 8.03 9.83
C PRO A 507 29.19 6.90 10.44
N GLN A 508 29.11 6.71 11.76
CA GLN A 508 29.76 5.60 12.49
C GLN A 508 28.77 4.46 12.84
N GLY A 509 27.52 4.56 12.40
CA GLY A 509 26.41 3.72 12.84
C GLY A 509 25.95 4.03 14.28
N LEU A 510 24.98 3.24 14.74
CA LEU A 510 24.51 3.22 16.12
C LEU A 510 25.55 2.53 17.01
N THR A 511 25.99 3.21 18.06
CA THR A 511 27.15 2.79 18.87
C THR A 511 26.75 2.01 20.12
N ARG A 512 25.66 2.43 20.77
CA ARG A 512 25.18 1.87 22.03
C ARG A 512 24.37 0.59 21.81
N GLY A 513 23.53 0.57 20.79
CA GLY A 513 22.58 -0.50 20.50
C GLY A 513 21.54 -0.70 21.60
N ASP A 514 21.35 0.31 22.45
CA ASP A 514 20.37 0.32 23.53
C ASP A 514 19.01 0.83 23.04
N LEU A 515 17.98 0.66 23.88
CA LEU A 515 16.63 1.03 23.52
C LEU A 515 16.46 2.55 23.31
N ALA A 516 17.22 3.37 24.05
CA ALA A 516 17.13 4.82 23.94
C ALA A 516 17.66 5.30 22.59
N GLU A 517 18.80 4.77 22.14
CA GLU A 517 19.39 5.05 20.83
C GLU A 517 18.49 4.56 19.69
N ILE A 518 17.81 3.42 19.87
CA ILE A 518 16.79 2.93 18.93
C ILE A 518 15.61 3.91 18.84
N PHE A 519 15.07 4.38 19.97
CA PHE A 519 13.95 5.33 19.94
C PHE A 519 14.34 6.67 19.32
N GLU A 520 15.57 7.11 19.55
CA GLU A 520 16.12 8.30 18.90
C GLU A 520 16.23 8.12 17.39
N PHE A 521 16.75 6.97 16.95
CA PHE A 521 16.80 6.58 15.54
C PHE A 521 15.41 6.58 14.90
N GLU A 522 14.39 5.99 15.54
CA GLU A 522 13.04 5.92 14.97
C GLU A 522 12.35 7.28 14.86
N ARG A 523 12.71 8.22 15.75
CA ARG A 523 12.18 9.59 15.76
C ARG A 523 12.76 10.44 14.63
N LYS A 524 14.00 10.18 14.25
CA LYS A 524 14.74 10.89 13.20
C LYS A 524 14.27 10.41 11.82
#